data_AF-A0A856MLM2-F1
#
_entry.id   AF-A0A856MLM2-F1
#
_cell.length_a   1.000
_cell.length_b   1.000
_cell.length_c   1.000
_cell.angle_alpha   90.00
_cell.angle_beta   90.00
_cell.angle_gamma   90.00
#
_symmetry.space_group_name_H-M   'P 1'
#
loop_
_entity.id
_entity.type
_entity.pdbx_description
1 polymer ?
#
loop_
_entity_poly.entity_id
_entity_poly.type
_entity_poly.pdbx_seq_one_letter_code
_entity_poly.pdbx_strand_id
1 'polypeptide(L)' 'MAKQTERLEIRITADELKTLELYCQLVDLNKSDVLREYIQSLKKKIKKMNSNV' A
#
# COMPACT_ATOMS: atom_id res chain seq x y z
N MET A 1 -11.08 3.27 19.55
CA MET A 1 -10.85 1.84 19.28
C MET A 1 -9.63 1.72 18.38
N ALA A 2 -8.48 1.32 18.93
CA ALA A 2 -7.24 1.23 18.17
C ALA A 2 -7.34 0.07 17.17
N LYS A 3 -7.24 0.37 15.86
CA LYS A 3 -7.23 -0.65 14.81
C LYS A 3 -6.05 -1.58 15.05
N GLN A 4 -6.29 -2.88 15.20
CA GLN A 4 -5.22 -3.88 15.25
C GLN A 4 -4.39 -3.78 13.96
N THR A 5 -3.14 -3.40 14.10
CA THR A 5 -2.16 -3.39 13.00
C THR A 5 -1.44 -4.73 13.00
N GLU A 6 -1.64 -5.54 11.97
CA GLU A 6 -0.88 -6.76 11.78
C GLU A 6 0.47 -6.44 11.12
N ARG A 7 1.52 -7.20 11.48
CA ARG A 7 2.82 -7.10 10.81
C ARG A 7 2.75 -7.92 9.52
N LEU A 8 3.01 -7.26 8.40
CA LEU A 8 3.09 -7.88 7.09
C LEU A 8 4.56 -8.03 6.71
N GLU A 9 5.04 -9.26 6.60
CA GLU A 9 6.34 -9.57 6.01
C GLU A 9 6.14 -9.86 4.53
N ILE A 10 6.55 -8.92 3.67
CA ILE A 10 6.47 -9.03 2.22
C ILE A 10 7.87 -9.06 1.62
N ARG A 11 8.10 -10.02 0.73
CA ARG A 11 9.31 -10.08 -0.08
C ARG A 11 9.07 -9.24 -1.31
N ILE A 12 9.80 -8.14 -1.42
CA ILE A 12 9.84 -7.28 -2.61
C ILE A 12 11.27 -7.23 -3.13
N THR A 13 11.42 -6.96 -4.41
CA THR A 13 12.74 -6.79 -5.00
C THR A 13 13.40 -5.51 -4.49
N ALA A 14 14.74 -5.44 -4.55
CA ALA A 14 15.48 -4.26 -4.11
C ALA A 14 15.13 -3.01 -4.93
N ASP A 15 14.76 -3.18 -6.21
CA ASP A 15 14.33 -2.10 -7.08
C ASP A 15 12.98 -1.51 -6.62
N GLU A 16 12.00 -2.38 -6.35
CA GLU A 16 10.69 -1.96 -5.81
C GLU A 16 10.80 -1.27 -4.45
N LEU A 17 11.68 -1.78 -3.56
CA LEU A 17 11.97 -1.14 -2.28
C LEU A 17 12.51 0.29 -2.50
N LYS A 18 13.43 0.46 -3.44
CA LYS A 18 14.04 1.75 -3.75
C LYS A 18 13.01 2.73 -4.29
N THR A 19 12.13 2.30 -5.19
CA THR A 19 11.01 3.12 -5.67
C THR A 19 10.07 3.51 -4.54
N LEU A 20 9.74 2.56 -3.64
CA LEU A 20 8.89 2.82 -2.48
C LEU A 20 9.54 3.85 -1.55
N GLU A 21 10.84 3.72 -1.26
CA GLU A 21 11.58 4.66 -0.42
C GLU A 21 11.67 6.05 -1.01
N LEU A 22 11.96 6.17 -2.31
CA LEU A 22 11.97 7.46 -2.99
C LEU A 22 10.60 8.14 -2.90
N TYR A 23 9.53 7.38 -3.15
CA TYR A 23 8.18 7.91 -3.03
C TYR A 23 7.88 8.35 -1.59
N CYS A 24 8.19 7.49 -0.61
CA CYS A 24 8.06 7.75 0.83
C CYS A 24 8.72 9.08 1.24
N GLN A 25 9.92 9.37 0.73
CA GLN A 25 10.63 10.63 0.97
C GLN A 25 9.97 11.84 0.29
N LEU A 26 9.41 11.67 -0.91
CA LEU A 26 8.77 12.76 -1.64
C LEU A 26 7.46 13.24 -1.01
N VAL A 27 6.70 12.31 -0.40
CA VAL A 27 5.39 12.62 0.18
C VAL A 27 5.41 12.80 1.70
N ASP A 28 6.58 12.67 2.34
CA ASP A 28 6.75 12.72 3.80
C ASP A 28 5.78 11.77 4.55
N LEU A 29 5.53 10.59 3.98
CA LEU A 29 4.67 9.56 4.56
C LEU A 29 5.49 8.35 4.94
N ASN A 30 4.97 7.54 5.86
CA ASN A 30 5.57 6.25 6.17
C ASN A 30 5.26 5.20 5.09
N LYS A 31 6.17 4.22 4.91
CA LYS A 31 5.94 3.06 4.02
C LYS A 31 4.58 2.40 4.27
N SER A 32 4.19 2.26 5.54
CA SER A 32 2.89 1.70 5.93
C SER A 32 1.71 2.53 5.45
N ASP A 33 1.84 3.86 5.41
CA ASP A 33 0.78 4.77 4.98
C ASP A 33 0.63 4.74 3.45
N VAL A 34 1.77 4.80 2.74
CA VAL A 34 1.85 4.61 1.28
C VAL A 34 1.22 3.27 0.85
N LEU A 35 1.58 2.17 1.53
CA LEU A 35 1.00 0.86 1.27
C LEU A 35 -0.49 0.84 1.57
N ARG A 36 -0.96 1.52 2.62
CA ARG A 36 -2.37 1.55 3.00
C ARG A 36 -3.21 2.31 1.97
N GLU A 37 -2.73 3.45 1.47
CA GLU A 37 -3.31 4.22 0.37
C GLU A 37 -3.39 3.37 -0.91
N TYR A 38 -2.32 2.64 -1.23
CA TYR A 38 -2.27 1.76 -2.38
C TYR A 38 -3.28 0.61 -2.25
N ILE A 39 -3.34 -0.06 -1.09
CA ILE A 39 -4.31 -1.11 -0.79
C ILE A 39 -5.74 -0.59 -0.89
N GLN A 40 -6.02 0.63 -0.42
CA GLN A 40 -7.36 1.23 -0.58
C GLN A 40 -7.70 1.46 -2.04
N SER A 41 -6.75 1.95 -2.83
CA SER A 41 -6.93 2.12 -4.27
C SER A 41 -7.17 0.78 -4.98
N LEU A 42 -6.43 -0.27 -4.61
CA LEU A 42 -6.67 -1.63 -5.08
C LEU A 42 -8.07 -2.13 -4.70
N LYS A 43 -8.50 -1.92 -3.45
CA LYS A 43 -9.85 -2.29 -2.99
C LYS A 43 -10.95 -1.60 -3.79
N LYS A 44 -10.76 -0.31 -4.12
CA LYS A 44 -11.68 0.44 -5.00
C LYS A 44 -11.72 -0.16 -6.41
N LYS A 45 -10.55 -0.52 -6.98
CA LYS A 45 -10.46 -1.19 -8.29
C LYS A 45 -11.15 -2.56 -8.28
N ILE A 46 -10.90 -3.39 -7.28
CA ILE A 46 -11.54 -4.71 -7.12
C ILE A 46 -13.05 -4.56 -7.03
N LYS A 47 -13.55 -3.63 -6.19
CA LYS A 47 -15.00 -3.36 -6.08
C LYS A 47 -15.60 -2.96 -7.42
N LYS A 48 -14.95 -2.06 -8.16
CA LYS A 48 -15.40 -1.62 -9.49
C LYS A 48 -15.43 -2.78 -10.50
N MET A 49 -14.46 -3.68 -10.43
CA MET A 49 -14.38 -4.85 -11.31
C MET A 49 -15.45 -5.90 -10.95
N ASN A 50 -15.67 -6.16 -9.67
CA ASN A 50 -16.71 -7.09 -9.20
C ASN A 50 -18.14 -6.57 -9.39
N SER A 51 -18.36 -5.26 -9.46
CA SER A 51 -19.67 -4.70 -9.80
C SER A 51 -20.03 -4.78 -11.30
N ASN A 52 -19.15 -5.32 -12.14
CA ASN A 52 -19.41 -5.60 -13.55
C ASN A 52 -19.59 -7.11 -13.85
N VAL A 53 -19.76 -7.94 -12.82
CA VAL A 53 -20.17 -9.35 -12.92
C VAL A 53 -21.58 -9.51 -12.40
#